data_AF-H6BDE0-F1
#
_entry.id   AF-H6BDE0-F1
#
_cell.length_a   1.000
_cell.length_b   1.000
_cell.length_c   1.000
_cell.angle_alpha   90.00
_cell.angle_beta   90.00
_cell.angle_gamma   90.00
#
_symmetry.space_group_name_H-M   'P 1'
#
loop_
_entity.id
_entity.type
_entity.pdbx_description
1 polymer ?
#
loop_
_entity_poly.entity_id
_entity_poly.type
_entity_poly.pdbx_seq_one_letter_code
_entity_poly.pdbx_strand_id
1 'polypeptide(L)' 'YMRPSKRHMPVSEYVTPEAFENYRALGVEMGFRYVASGPMVRSSYKAGEFYIKAMIEDDRVKSGAVADSSS' A
#
# COMPACT_ATOMS: atom_id res chain seq x y z
N TYR A 1 -4.16 -11.48 -10.70
CA TYR A 1 -3.18 -12.57 -10.52
C TYR A 1 -2.61 -12.95 -11.88
N MET A 2 -1.28 -13.02 -12.03
CA MET A 2 -0.66 -13.49 -13.27
C MET A 2 -0.32 -14.96 -13.12
N ARG A 3 -1.06 -15.82 -13.82
CA ARG A 3 -0.89 -17.27 -13.77
C ARG A 3 0.43 -17.68 -14.45
N PRO A 4 1.38 -18.33 -13.75
CA PRO A 4 2.67 -18.69 -14.35
C PRO A 4 2.57 -19.80 -15.41
N SER A 5 1.65 -20.74 -15.24
CA SER A 5 1.43 -21.82 -16.20
C SER A 5 0.04 -22.45 -16.05
N LYS A 6 -0.37 -23.29 -17.02
CA LYS A 6 -1.65 -24.02 -17.01
C LYS A 6 -1.83 -25.02 -15.85
N ARG A 7 -0.78 -25.30 -15.06
CA ARG A 7 -0.86 -26.15 -13.87
C ARG A 7 -1.23 -25.37 -12.60
N HIS A 8 -1.07 -24.04 -12.62
CA HIS A 8 -1.43 -23.19 -11.49
C HIS A 8 -2.93 -22.89 -11.50
N MET A 9 -3.45 -22.34 -10.40
CA MET A 9 -4.84 -21.92 -10.29
C MET A 9 -5.27 -21.09 -11.52
N PRO A 10 -6.44 -21.37 -12.13
CA PRO A 10 -6.93 -20.54 -13.22
C PRO A 10 -7.20 -19.11 -12.73
N VAL A 11 -6.98 -18.14 -13.61
CA VAL A 11 -7.37 -16.76 -13.34
C VAL A 11 -8.89 -16.70 -13.41
N SER A 12 -9.55 -16.30 -12.31
CA SER A 12 -10.99 -16.04 -12.31
C SER A 12 -11.33 -14.73 -13.02
N GLU A 13 -10.54 -13.68 -12.75
CA GLU A 13 -10.76 -12.34 -13.29
C GLU A 13 -9.46 -11.51 -13.34
N TYR A 14 -9.41 -10.58 -14.29
CA TYR A 14 -8.46 -9.47 -14.30
C TYR A 14 -9.18 -8.18 -13.87
N VAL A 15 -8.95 -7.76 -12.62
CA VAL A 15 -9.61 -6.58 -12.05
C VAL A 15 -9.17 -5.27 -12.72
N THR A 16 -10.07 -4.30 -12.77
CA THR A 16 -9.86 -3.00 -13.44
C THR A 16 -8.89 -2.11 -12.67
N PRO A 17 -8.26 -1.12 -13.33
CA PRO A 17 -7.47 -0.09 -12.64
C PRO A 17 -8.23 0.63 -11.52
N GLU A 18 -9.53 0.90 -11.72
CA GLU A 18 -10.40 1.55 -10.72
C GLU A 18 -10.56 0.71 -9.45
N ALA A 19 -10.73 -0.61 -9.59
CA ALA A 19 -10.79 -1.51 -8.44
C ALA A 19 -9.50 -1.44 -7.60
N PHE A 20 -8.33 -1.31 -8.23
CA PHE A 20 -7.08 -1.12 -7.50
C PHE A 20 -7.04 0.18 -6.70
N GLU A 21 -7.62 1.28 -7.21
CA GLU A 21 -7.70 2.54 -6.45
C GLU A 21 -8.64 2.38 -5.25
N ASN A 22 -9.76 1.69 -5.41
CA ASN A 22 -10.67 1.40 -4.29
C ASN A 22 -9.97 0.56 -3.20
N TYR A 23 -9.18 -0.44 -3.58
CA TYR A 23 -8.39 -1.22 -2.60
C TYR A 23 -7.34 -0.37 -1.89
N ARG A 24 -6.75 0.58 -2.61
CA ARG A 24 -5.79 1.51 -2.02
C ARG A 24 -6.45 2.39 -0.97
N ALA A 25 -7.59 2.99 -1.30
CA ALA A 25 -8.37 3.82 -0.39
C ALA A 25 -8.78 3.03 0.85
N LEU A 26 -9.32 1.82 0.68
CA LEU A 26 -9.70 0.95 1.78
C LEU A 26 -8.51 0.60 2.69
N GLY A 27 -7.35 0.26 2.11
CA GLY A 27 -6.17 -0.03 2.92
C GLY A 27 -5.69 1.18 3.73
N VAL A 28 -5.77 2.38 3.15
CA VAL A 28 -5.45 3.62 3.87
C VAL A 28 -6.46 3.86 5.00
N GLU A 29 -7.76 3.66 4.75
CA GLU A 29 -8.81 3.77 5.77
C GLU A 29 -8.61 2.78 6.92
N MET A 30 -8.15 1.57 6.63
CA MET A 30 -7.79 0.56 7.63
C MET A 30 -6.53 0.91 8.45
N GLY A 31 -5.84 2.01 8.13
CA GLY A 31 -4.66 2.47 8.86
C GLY A 31 -3.35 1.83 8.43
N PHE A 32 -3.29 1.19 7.25
CA PHE A 32 -2.00 0.74 6.71
C PHE A 32 -1.12 1.95 6.40
N ARG A 33 0.10 1.97 6.96
CA ARG A 33 1.08 3.05 6.77
C ARG A 33 1.43 3.30 5.31
N TYR A 34 1.37 2.25 4.49
CA TYR A 34 1.60 2.36 3.07
C TYR A 34 0.83 1.26 2.32
N VAL A 35 0.26 1.62 1.17
CA VAL A 35 -0.48 0.70 0.30
C VAL A 35 -0.03 0.87 -1.15
N ALA A 36 0.64 -0.15 -1.70
CA ALA A 36 0.87 -0.29 -3.14
C ALA A 36 -0.24 -1.14 -3.73
N SER A 37 -1.06 -0.57 -4.61
CA SER A 37 -2.15 -1.26 -5.29
C SER A 37 -2.05 -1.02 -6.79
N GLY A 38 -2.05 -2.08 -7.59
CA GLY A 38 -1.98 -2.00 -9.04
C GLY A 38 -1.71 -3.35 -9.70
N PRO A 39 -1.98 -3.50 -11.00
CA PRO A 39 -1.95 -4.78 -11.71
C PRO A 39 -0.57 -5.47 -11.73
N MET A 40 0.49 -4.66 -11.76
CA MET A 40 1.88 -5.13 -11.84
C MET A 40 2.63 -5.06 -10.51
N VAL A 41 1.97 -4.61 -9.43
CA VAL A 41 2.59 -4.55 -8.11
C VAL A 41 2.98 -5.97 -7.65
N ARG A 42 4.14 -6.06 -7.01
CA ARG A 42 4.68 -7.26 -6.37
C ARG A 42 5.19 -6.88 -4.99
N SER A 43 5.40 -7.86 -4.11
CA SER A 43 5.80 -7.63 -2.73
C SER A 43 7.09 -6.81 -2.59
N SER A 44 8.05 -6.97 -3.50
CA SER A 44 9.31 -6.22 -3.50
C SER A 44 9.24 -4.86 -4.20
N TYR A 45 8.14 -4.54 -4.89
CA TYR A 45 8.03 -3.31 -5.67
C TYR A 45 8.18 -2.09 -4.75
N LYS A 46 9.27 -1.33 -4.93
CA LYS A 46 9.60 -0.11 -4.19
C LYS A 46 9.56 -0.25 -2.66
N ALA A 47 9.76 -1.46 -2.14
CA ALA A 47 9.64 -1.75 -0.71
C ALA A 47 10.55 -0.86 0.15
N GLY A 48 11.79 -0.58 -0.29
CA GLY A 48 12.72 0.31 0.41
C GLY A 48 12.25 1.77 0.45
N GLU A 49 11.80 2.32 -0.69
CA GLU A 49 11.25 3.69 -0.77
C GLU A 49 10.03 3.84 0.16
N PHE A 50 9.14 2.84 0.17
CA PHE A 50 7.94 2.86 1.00
C PHE A 50 8.24 2.70 2.49
N TYR A 51 9.23 1.89 2.85
CA TYR A 51 9.68 1.78 4.23
C TYR A 51 10.21 3.12 4.73
N ILE A 52 11.14 3.74 3.99
CA ILE A 52 11.72 5.04 4.36
C ILE A 52 10.63 6.10 4.45
N LYS A 53 9.72 6.17 3.45
CA LYS A 53 8.61 7.11 3.45
C LYS A 53 7.73 6.96 4.69
N ALA A 54 7.33 5.73 5.02
CA ALA A 54 6.48 5.46 6.18
C ALA A 54 7.16 5.85 7.50
N MET A 55 8.48 5.64 7.64
CA MET A 55 9.24 6.08 8.81
C MET A 55 9.28 7.60 8.93
N ILE A 56 9.56 8.31 7.82
CA ILE A 56 9.60 9.78 7.80
C ILE A 56 8.23 10.39 8.16
N GLU A 57 7.14 9.81 7.64
CA GLU A 57 5.79 10.26 7.96
C GLU A 57 5.45 10.03 9.44
N ASP A 58 5.81 8.87 10.00
CA ASP A 58 5.62 8.57 11.43
C ASP A 58 6.39 9.55 12.34
N ASP A 59 7.64 9.85 12.00
CA ASP A 59 8.46 10.82 12.74
C ASP A 59 7.87 12.25 12.69
N ARG A 60 7.27 12.64 11.55
CA ARG A 60 6.58 13.94 11.42
C ARG A 60 5.31 14.00 12.26
N VAL A 61 4.52 12.93 12.26
CA VAL A 61 3.30 12.86 13.09
C VAL A 61 3.65 12.94 14.57
N LYS A 62 4.69 12.21 15.02
CA LYS A 62 5.16 12.25 16.40
C LYS A 62 5.68 13.62 16.82
N SER A 63 6.49 14.27 15.98
CA SER A 63 7.04 15.60 16.29
C SER A 63 5.97 16.70 16.29
N GLY A 64 4.97 16.63 15.42
CA GLY A 64 3.82 17.53 15.42
C GLY A 64 2.91 17.35 16.65
N ALA A 65 2.64 16.10 17.05
CA ALA A 65 1.79 15.81 18.21
C ALA A 65 2.38 16.31 19.55
N VAL A 66 3.72 16.34 19.68
CA VAL A 66 4.41 16.87 20.86
C VAL A 66 4.31 18.41 20.96
N ALA A 67 4.20 19.09 19.81
CA ALA A 67 4.03 20.54 19.77
C ALA A 67 2.62 20.98 20.19
N ASP A 68 1.58 20.26 19.77
CA ASP A 68 0.18 20.56 20.12
C ASP A 68 -0.17 20.22 21.58
N SER A 69 0.52 19.26 22.23
CA SER A 69 0.27 18.91 23.64
C SER A 69 0.92 19.86 24.66
N SER A 70 1.71 20.83 24.19
CA SER A 70 2.48 21.76 25.02
C SER A 70 1.93 23.20 25.02
N SER A 71 0.73 23.41 24.45
CA SER A 71 -0.03 24.67 24.51
C SER A 71 -1.34 24.52 25.31
#